data_AF-A0A445GXR3-F1
#
_entry.id   AF-A0A445GXR3-F1
#
_cell.length_a   1.000
_cell.length_b   1.000
_cell.length_c   1.000
_cell.angle_alpha   90.00
_cell.angle_beta   90.00
_cell.angle_gamma   90.00
#
_symmetry.space_group_name_H-M   'P 1'
#
loop_
_entity.id
_entity.type
_entity.pdbx_description
1 polymer ?
#
loop_
_entity_poly.entity_id
_entity_poly.type
_entity_poly.pdbx_seq_one_letter_code
_entity_poly.pdbx_strand_id
1 'polypeptide(L)'
;MEKEESTEQRKQAMLAIMELANMISVPMALNAVVRLNVADALWQGGANAPLSASEILPRILPGADGADAENLQRLLRMLASYGVFREHLAAGERNYSLTEVGKTLVTDEQGLSYAHYVLQHHQDALMRAWPLVHEAVVDPTKEPFEMANGEPAYGYYLKQPEMNDLMVRAMSGVSVPFMRAMLEGYDGFQGVEKLVDVGGSGGDCLRMILQKHPTIKEGINFDLPEVVAKAPQIPCVTHVGGDMFKSIPQGDAIFMKWVLTTWTDEECKHIMQSCHKALPEGGKLIACEPVLPEHSDESHRTRALLEGDIFVMTIYRAKGKHRTEEQFRQLAIDAGFPRFRAFHVDHFYTVLEFQK
;
A
#
# COMPACT_ATOMS: atom_id res chain seq x y z
N MET A 1 -29.75 11.25 35.60
CA MET A 1 -28.57 10.38 35.44
C MET A 1 -28.74 9.36 34.31
N GLU A 2 -29.31 8.16 34.49
CA GLU A 2 -29.40 7.15 33.38
C GLU A 2 -30.12 7.66 32.12
N LYS A 3 -31.21 8.44 32.27
CA LYS A 3 -31.98 9.00 31.14
C LYS A 3 -31.24 10.13 30.41
N GLU A 4 -30.39 10.88 31.12
CA GLU A 4 -29.56 11.95 30.54
C GLU A 4 -28.33 11.37 29.86
N GLU A 5 -27.70 10.37 30.48
CA GLU A 5 -26.58 9.61 29.91
C GLU A 5 -26.99 8.90 28.61
N SER A 6 -28.18 8.28 28.57
CA SER A 6 -28.77 7.70 27.37
C SER A 6 -29.05 8.74 26.27
N THR A 7 -29.37 9.98 26.65
CA THR A 7 -29.62 11.08 25.69
C THR A 7 -28.30 11.60 25.09
N GLU A 8 -27.25 11.69 25.88
CA GLU A 8 -25.94 12.16 25.42
C GLU A 8 -25.25 11.13 24.52
N GLN A 9 -25.31 9.85 24.87
CA GLN A 9 -24.85 8.76 24.00
C GLN A 9 -25.52 8.80 22.63
N ARG A 10 -26.84 9.04 22.59
CA ARG A 10 -27.57 9.16 21.32
C ARG A 10 -27.08 10.35 20.49
N LYS A 11 -26.81 11.50 21.10
CA LYS A 11 -26.28 12.67 20.37
C LYS A 11 -24.90 12.40 19.79
N GLN A 12 -24.02 11.75 20.56
CA GLN A 12 -22.69 11.36 20.05
C GLN A 12 -22.80 10.37 18.88
N ALA A 13 -23.70 9.39 18.97
CA ALA A 13 -23.95 8.46 17.86
C ALA A 13 -24.47 9.18 16.61
N MET A 14 -25.37 10.16 16.77
CA MET A 14 -25.86 10.98 15.65
C MET A 14 -24.74 11.82 15.02
N LEU A 15 -23.80 12.34 15.81
CA LEU A 15 -22.65 13.05 15.27
C LEU A 15 -21.69 12.11 14.53
N ALA A 16 -21.42 10.93 15.09
CA ALA A 16 -20.52 9.95 14.49
C ALA A 16 -21.02 9.47 13.12
N ILE A 17 -22.32 9.20 12.97
CA ILE A 17 -22.87 8.80 11.66
C ILE A 17 -22.82 9.94 10.63
N MET A 18 -22.94 11.20 11.07
CA MET A 18 -22.76 12.35 10.17
C MET A 18 -21.32 12.48 9.69
N GLU A 19 -20.32 12.20 10.54
CA GLU A 19 -18.92 12.16 10.12
C GLU A 19 -18.70 11.07 9.06
N LEU A 20 -19.17 9.84 9.33
CA LEU A 20 -19.05 8.71 8.40
C LEU A 20 -19.71 8.99 7.04
N ALA A 21 -20.92 9.58 7.04
CA ALA A 21 -21.63 9.93 5.80
C ALA A 21 -20.88 10.97 4.95
N ASN A 22 -20.08 11.83 5.58
CA ASN A 22 -19.30 12.87 4.89
C ASN A 22 -17.83 12.50 4.69
N MET A 23 -17.42 11.30 5.12
CA MET A 23 -16.02 10.86 5.17
C MET A 23 -15.33 10.95 3.81
N ILE A 24 -16.06 10.82 2.69
CA ILE A 24 -15.55 11.02 1.33
C ILE A 24 -14.85 12.37 1.13
N SER A 25 -15.23 13.39 1.90
CA SER A 25 -14.61 14.72 1.83
C SER A 25 -13.13 14.70 2.25
N VAL A 26 -12.73 13.77 3.13
CA VAL A 26 -11.37 13.67 3.66
C VAL A 26 -10.37 13.17 2.59
N PRO A 27 -10.54 11.98 1.99
CA PRO A 27 -9.63 11.52 0.94
C PRO A 27 -9.69 12.41 -0.31
N MET A 28 -10.84 13.01 -0.64
CA MET A 28 -10.94 13.92 -1.79
C MET A 28 -10.24 15.26 -1.55
N ALA A 29 -10.29 15.80 -0.32
CA ALA A 29 -9.48 16.95 0.04
C ALA A 29 -7.98 16.61 -0.01
N LEU A 30 -7.59 15.43 0.46
CA LEU A 30 -6.21 14.94 0.40
C LEU A 30 -5.75 14.79 -1.06
N ASN A 31 -6.58 14.21 -1.93
CA ASN A 31 -6.32 14.10 -3.36
C ASN A 31 -6.12 15.48 -4.00
N ALA A 32 -6.97 16.47 -3.65
CA ALA A 32 -6.86 17.82 -4.17
C ALA A 32 -5.54 18.50 -3.78
N VAL A 33 -5.14 18.45 -2.51
CA VAL A 33 -3.86 19.07 -2.08
C VAL A 33 -2.64 18.36 -2.65
N VAL A 34 -2.73 17.06 -2.90
CA VAL A 34 -1.69 16.29 -3.60
C VAL A 34 -1.59 16.71 -5.06
N ARG A 35 -2.71 16.81 -5.80
CA ARG A 35 -2.71 17.28 -7.19
C ARG A 35 -2.18 18.71 -7.34
N LEU A 36 -2.38 19.52 -6.31
CA LEU A 36 -1.88 20.89 -6.24
C LEU A 36 -0.42 20.97 -5.71
N ASN A 37 0.23 19.86 -5.40
CA ASN A 37 1.61 19.82 -4.86
C ASN A 37 1.81 20.72 -3.61
N VAL A 38 0.80 20.79 -2.74
CA VAL A 38 0.82 21.69 -1.58
C VAL A 38 1.92 21.30 -0.59
N ALA A 39 2.16 19.99 -0.39
CA ALA A 39 3.20 19.52 0.51
C ALA A 39 4.60 19.96 0.05
N ASP A 40 4.91 19.80 -1.23
CA ASP A 40 6.19 20.23 -1.80
C ASP A 40 6.36 21.76 -1.73
N ALA A 41 5.29 22.53 -1.98
CA ALA A 41 5.31 23.98 -1.88
C ALA A 41 5.53 24.50 -0.44
N LEU A 42 5.02 23.78 0.55
CA LEU A 42 5.27 24.05 1.97
C LEU A 42 6.69 23.66 2.39
N TRP A 43 7.22 22.57 1.84
CA TRP A 43 8.54 22.02 2.17
C TRP A 43 9.70 22.68 1.40
N GLN A 44 9.42 23.63 0.51
CA GLN A 44 10.40 24.22 -0.39
C GLN A 44 11.66 24.70 0.36
N GLY A 45 12.83 24.15 -0.02
CA GLY A 45 14.12 24.45 0.61
C GLY A 45 14.37 23.74 1.95
N GLY A 46 13.59 22.71 2.29
CA GLY A 46 13.69 21.97 3.55
C GLY A 46 13.09 22.71 4.75
N ALA A 47 12.47 23.87 4.51
CA ALA A 47 11.78 24.63 5.54
C ALA A 47 10.34 24.14 5.68
N ASN A 48 9.80 24.17 6.90
CA ASN A 48 8.40 23.85 7.19
C ASN A 48 7.75 24.99 7.98
N ALA A 49 8.05 26.23 7.56
CA ALA A 49 7.50 27.42 8.18
C ALA A 49 5.98 27.47 7.97
N PRO A 50 5.19 27.88 8.98
CA PRO A 50 3.76 28.08 8.80
C PRO A 50 3.47 29.15 7.74
N LEU A 51 2.62 28.84 6.77
CA LEU A 51 2.19 29.76 5.72
C LEU A 51 0.67 29.84 5.62
N SER A 52 0.16 31.01 5.28
CA SER A 52 -1.27 31.18 5.02
C SER A 52 -1.65 30.58 3.67
N ALA A 53 -2.94 30.34 3.44
CA ALA A 53 -3.39 29.86 2.14
C ALA A 53 -3.07 30.86 1.00
N SER A 54 -3.06 32.17 1.28
CA SER A 54 -2.71 33.20 0.29
C SER A 54 -1.20 33.24 -0.01
N GLU A 55 -0.35 32.79 0.91
CA GLU A 55 1.09 32.61 0.68
C GLU A 55 1.44 31.30 -0.03
N ILE A 56 0.64 30.24 0.18
CA ILE A 56 0.82 28.94 -0.48
C ILE A 56 0.33 28.99 -1.93
N LEU A 57 -0.83 29.60 -2.19
CA LEU A 57 -1.48 29.61 -3.49
C LEU A 57 -0.57 30.05 -4.66
N PRO A 58 0.20 31.16 -4.59
CA PRO A 58 1.08 31.57 -5.68
C PRO A 58 2.27 30.61 -5.89
N ARG A 59 2.62 29.78 -4.90
CA ARG A 59 3.68 28.76 -5.03
C ARG A 59 3.22 27.56 -5.83
N ILE A 60 1.95 27.15 -5.64
CA ILE A 60 1.36 25.98 -6.31
C ILE A 60 0.74 26.32 -7.67
N LEU A 61 0.26 27.56 -7.86
CA LEU A 61 -0.41 28.02 -9.06
C LEU A 61 0.09 29.43 -9.46
N PRO A 62 1.34 29.57 -9.94
CA PRO A 62 1.89 30.87 -10.32
C PRO A 62 1.11 31.48 -11.50
N GLY A 63 0.62 32.73 -11.32
CA GLY A 63 -0.11 33.46 -12.35
C GLY A 63 -1.59 33.09 -12.51
N ALA A 64 -2.17 32.35 -11.56
CA ALA A 64 -3.59 31.99 -11.60
C ALA A 64 -4.47 33.06 -10.92
N ASP A 65 -4.82 34.11 -11.66
CA ASP A 65 -5.61 35.26 -11.15
C ASP A 65 -7.03 34.90 -10.67
N GLY A 66 -7.54 33.72 -11.01
CA GLY A 66 -8.85 33.20 -10.58
C GLY A 66 -8.80 32.15 -9.46
N ALA A 67 -7.62 31.82 -8.96
CA ALA A 67 -7.48 30.85 -7.87
C ALA A 67 -7.90 31.47 -6.52
N ASP A 68 -8.55 30.69 -5.67
CA ASP A 68 -9.13 31.17 -4.41
C ASP A 68 -8.42 30.57 -3.19
N ALA A 69 -7.76 31.44 -2.42
CA ALA A 69 -7.08 31.08 -1.18
C ALA A 69 -8.06 30.61 -0.10
N GLU A 70 -9.31 31.08 -0.11
CA GLU A 70 -10.30 30.65 0.87
C GLU A 70 -10.69 29.18 0.65
N ASN A 71 -10.90 28.77 -0.61
CA ASN A 71 -11.10 27.36 -0.95
C ASN A 71 -9.91 26.48 -0.58
N LEU A 72 -8.67 26.93 -0.81
CA LEU A 72 -7.48 26.21 -0.35
C LEU A 72 -7.47 26.08 1.19
N GLN A 73 -7.74 27.17 1.91
CA GLN A 73 -7.81 27.16 3.37
C GLN A 73 -8.84 26.15 3.90
N ARG A 74 -10.00 26.02 3.24
CA ARG A 74 -11.04 25.05 3.62
C ARG A 74 -10.53 23.60 3.50
N LEU A 75 -9.78 23.28 2.46
CA LEU A 75 -9.13 21.97 2.29
C LEU A 75 -8.08 21.73 3.38
N LEU A 76 -7.19 22.71 3.61
CA LEU A 76 -6.13 22.62 4.62
C LEU A 76 -6.69 22.46 6.03
N ARG A 77 -7.77 23.17 6.36
CA ARG A 77 -8.42 23.09 7.67
C ARG A 77 -9.06 21.72 7.93
N MET A 78 -9.70 21.12 6.92
CA MET A 78 -10.20 19.75 7.02
C MET A 78 -9.05 18.77 7.25
N LEU A 79 -7.98 18.87 6.47
CA LEU A 79 -6.84 17.97 6.58
C LEU A 79 -6.01 18.19 7.85
N ALA A 80 -6.08 19.38 8.45
CA ALA A 80 -5.52 19.64 9.77
C ALA A 80 -6.25 18.89 10.89
N SER A 81 -7.57 18.66 10.79
CA SER A 81 -8.31 17.86 11.78
C SER A 81 -7.97 16.37 11.70
N TYR A 82 -7.46 15.89 10.56
CA TYR A 82 -6.92 14.54 10.37
C TYR A 82 -5.39 14.49 10.51
N GLY A 83 -4.78 15.56 11.02
CA GLY A 83 -3.37 15.58 11.37
C GLY A 83 -2.39 15.60 10.20
N VAL A 84 -2.82 15.91 8.97
CA VAL A 84 -1.93 16.07 7.81
C VAL A 84 -1.18 17.41 7.91
N PHE A 85 -1.88 18.46 8.31
CA PHE A 85 -1.32 19.78 8.56
C PHE A 85 -1.45 20.16 10.04
N ARG A 86 -0.52 20.97 10.53
CA ARG A 86 -0.66 21.69 11.80
C ARG A 86 -1.20 23.07 11.49
N GLU A 87 -2.32 23.41 12.11
CA GLU A 87 -2.91 24.74 12.05
C GLU A 87 -2.31 25.65 13.13
N HIS A 88 -1.94 26.87 12.72
CA HIS A 88 -1.42 27.92 13.58
C HIS A 88 -2.32 29.15 13.44
N LEU A 89 -2.94 29.59 14.53
CA LEU A 89 -3.81 30.75 14.54
C LEU A 89 -3.08 31.95 15.15
N ALA A 90 -2.81 32.98 14.35
CA ALA A 90 -2.16 34.20 14.79
C ALA A 90 -2.90 35.41 14.22
N ALA A 91 -3.26 36.37 15.09
CA ALA A 91 -3.93 37.62 14.69
C ALA A 91 -5.19 37.46 13.80
N GLY A 92 -5.90 36.32 13.90
CA GLY A 92 -7.08 36.02 13.08
C GLY A 92 -6.79 35.35 11.74
N GLU A 93 -5.52 35.17 11.37
CA GLU A 93 -5.09 34.45 10.17
C GLU A 93 -4.68 33.00 10.51
N ARG A 94 -5.06 32.07 9.64
CA ARG A 94 -4.70 30.65 9.75
C ARG A 94 -3.50 30.35 8.86
N ASN A 95 -2.45 29.84 9.49
CA ASN A 95 -1.23 29.39 8.84
C ASN A 95 -1.09 27.88 9.00
N TYR A 96 -0.44 27.23 8.05
CA TYR A 96 -0.32 25.77 7.98
C TYR A 96 1.13 25.37 7.81
N SER A 97 1.54 24.33 8.54
CA SER A 97 2.80 23.61 8.32
C SER A 97 2.51 22.11 8.22
N LEU A 98 3.41 21.32 7.64
CA LEU A 98 3.27 19.87 7.58
C LEU A 98 3.48 19.23 8.97
N THR A 99 2.71 18.21 9.29
CA THR A 99 3.03 17.25 10.37
C THR A 99 3.93 16.13 9.84
N GLU A 100 4.28 15.14 10.66
CA GLU A 100 4.95 13.92 10.17
C GLU A 100 4.11 13.17 9.12
N VAL A 101 2.77 13.15 9.25
CA VAL A 101 1.87 12.57 8.24
C VAL A 101 1.97 13.37 6.94
N GLY A 102 1.86 14.70 7.01
CA GLY A 102 1.95 15.56 5.82
C GLY A 102 3.30 15.49 5.12
N LYS A 103 4.41 15.31 5.86
CA LYS A 103 5.75 15.14 5.29
C LYS A 103 5.87 13.89 4.42
N THR A 104 5.07 12.85 4.66
CA THR A 104 5.08 11.65 3.80
C THR A 104 4.62 11.94 2.37
N LEU A 105 3.93 13.08 2.14
CA LEU A 105 3.47 13.53 0.84
C LEU A 105 4.54 14.33 0.09
N VAL A 106 5.60 14.77 0.76
CA VAL A 106 6.72 15.48 0.13
C VAL A 106 7.51 14.51 -0.72
N THR A 107 7.86 14.93 -1.93
CA THR A 107 8.71 14.17 -2.84
C THR A 107 10.16 14.26 -2.39
N ASP A 108 10.76 13.13 -2.04
CA ASP A 108 12.17 13.09 -1.63
C ASP A 108 13.14 13.21 -2.82
N GLU A 109 14.44 13.26 -2.54
CA GLU A 109 15.50 13.39 -3.56
C GLU A 109 15.53 12.23 -4.58
N GLN A 110 14.92 11.09 -4.24
CA GLN A 110 14.80 9.91 -5.09
C GLN A 110 13.45 9.85 -5.81
N GLY A 111 12.60 10.86 -5.65
CA GLY A 111 11.26 10.92 -6.22
C GLY A 111 10.22 10.10 -5.46
N LEU A 112 10.52 9.64 -4.25
CA LEU A 112 9.62 8.81 -3.44
C LEU A 112 8.65 9.69 -2.64
N SER A 113 7.38 9.30 -2.62
CA SER A 113 6.33 9.98 -1.85
C SER A 113 5.07 9.10 -1.74
N TYR A 114 4.35 9.22 -0.62
CA TYR A 114 3.00 8.66 -0.46
C TYR A 114 1.94 9.42 -1.27
N ALA A 115 2.26 10.58 -1.85
CA ALA A 115 1.38 11.33 -2.73
C ALA A 115 0.86 10.47 -3.91
N HIS A 116 1.74 9.71 -4.55
CA HIS A 116 1.35 8.83 -5.66
C HIS A 116 0.44 7.69 -5.19
N TYR A 117 0.66 7.17 -3.98
CA TYR A 117 -0.22 6.17 -3.36
C TYR A 117 -1.64 6.73 -3.15
N VAL A 118 -1.74 7.96 -2.64
CA VAL A 118 -3.02 8.68 -2.52
C VAL A 118 -3.69 8.83 -3.90
N LEU A 119 -2.96 9.25 -4.93
CA LEU A 119 -3.53 9.42 -6.27
C LEU A 119 -4.02 8.09 -6.86
N GLN A 120 -3.26 7.00 -6.67
CA GLN A 120 -3.62 5.68 -7.15
C GLN A 120 -4.91 5.14 -6.51
N HIS A 121 -5.15 5.40 -5.22
CA HIS A 121 -6.37 4.98 -4.50
C HIS A 121 -7.64 5.74 -4.93
N HIS A 122 -7.49 6.81 -5.71
CA HIS A 122 -8.58 7.72 -6.08
C HIS A 122 -8.63 7.97 -7.59
N GLN A 123 -8.17 7.00 -8.39
CA GLN A 123 -8.35 7.03 -9.84
C GLN A 123 -9.83 6.92 -10.19
N ASP A 124 -10.28 7.62 -11.24
CA ASP A 124 -11.68 7.68 -11.65
C ASP A 124 -12.31 6.28 -11.84
N ALA A 125 -11.55 5.34 -12.42
CA ALA A 125 -11.98 3.96 -12.63
C ALA A 125 -12.30 3.22 -11.31
N LEU A 126 -11.47 3.43 -10.29
CA LEU A 126 -11.70 2.88 -8.95
C LEU A 126 -12.82 3.62 -8.23
N MET A 127 -12.92 4.96 -8.39
CA MET A 127 -14.02 5.74 -7.82
C MET A 127 -15.40 5.29 -8.32
N ARG A 128 -15.50 4.82 -9.56
CA ARG A 128 -16.72 4.20 -10.10
C ARG A 128 -17.06 2.84 -9.46
N ALA A 129 -16.08 2.14 -8.90
CA ALA A 129 -16.26 0.83 -8.29
C ALA A 129 -16.77 0.91 -6.85
N TRP A 130 -16.41 1.96 -6.09
CA TRP A 130 -16.80 2.12 -4.68
C TRP A 130 -18.31 2.01 -4.40
N PRO A 131 -19.22 2.59 -5.22
CA PRO A 131 -20.66 2.40 -5.02
C PRO A 131 -21.13 0.95 -5.17
N LEU A 132 -20.36 0.09 -5.84
CA LEU A 132 -20.68 -1.30 -6.14
C LEU A 132 -20.07 -2.29 -5.14
N VAL A 133 -19.41 -1.85 -4.07
CA VAL A 133 -18.76 -2.76 -3.10
C VAL A 133 -19.74 -3.79 -2.51
N HIS A 134 -20.99 -3.42 -2.32
CA HIS A 134 -22.03 -4.33 -1.84
C HIS A 134 -22.27 -5.52 -2.78
N GLU A 135 -21.99 -5.38 -4.08
CA GLU A 135 -22.13 -6.47 -5.05
C GLU A 135 -21.11 -7.59 -4.82
N ALA A 136 -19.96 -7.31 -4.20
CA ALA A 136 -19.01 -8.36 -3.81
C ALA A 136 -19.61 -9.34 -2.78
N VAL A 137 -20.63 -8.90 -2.01
CA VAL A 137 -21.38 -9.76 -1.08
C VAL A 137 -22.47 -10.54 -1.82
N VAL A 138 -23.09 -9.93 -2.83
CA VAL A 138 -24.19 -10.52 -3.60
C VAL A 138 -23.68 -11.58 -4.59
N ASP A 139 -22.64 -11.25 -5.34
CA ASP A 139 -21.96 -12.12 -6.29
C ASP A 139 -20.43 -11.97 -6.19
N PRO A 140 -19.77 -12.84 -5.41
CA PRO A 140 -18.33 -12.77 -5.21
C PRO A 140 -17.52 -13.39 -6.37
N THR A 141 -18.16 -13.72 -7.51
CA THR A 141 -17.45 -14.25 -8.69
C THR A 141 -16.81 -13.16 -9.54
N LYS A 142 -17.22 -11.91 -9.34
CA LYS A 142 -16.72 -10.74 -10.07
C LYS A 142 -16.45 -9.59 -9.09
N GLU A 143 -15.29 -8.95 -9.20
CA GLU A 143 -14.96 -7.81 -8.36
C GLU A 143 -15.70 -6.53 -8.78
N PRO A 144 -16.04 -5.63 -7.83
CA PRO A 144 -16.71 -4.36 -8.11
C PRO A 144 -16.02 -3.51 -9.19
N PHE A 145 -14.69 -3.56 -9.27
CA PHE A 145 -13.94 -2.88 -10.31
C PHE A 145 -14.27 -3.40 -11.71
N GLU A 146 -14.30 -4.71 -11.91
CA GLU A 146 -14.67 -5.30 -13.20
C GLU A 146 -16.13 -4.99 -13.55
N MET A 147 -17.03 -4.95 -12.56
CA MET A 147 -18.42 -4.55 -12.77
C MET A 147 -18.54 -3.10 -13.28
N ALA A 148 -17.79 -2.18 -12.67
CA ALA A 148 -17.84 -0.76 -13.04
C ALA A 148 -17.10 -0.44 -14.36
N ASN A 149 -16.06 -1.20 -14.69
CA ASN A 149 -15.14 -0.86 -15.78
C ASN A 149 -15.15 -1.85 -16.96
N GLY A 150 -15.81 -3.00 -16.81
CA GLY A 150 -15.97 -4.02 -17.85
C GLY A 150 -14.80 -5.00 -18.00
N GLU A 151 -13.70 -4.79 -17.28
CA GLU A 151 -12.53 -5.68 -17.26
C GLU A 151 -11.74 -5.56 -15.93
N PRO A 152 -10.94 -6.57 -15.55
CA PRO A 152 -10.18 -6.55 -14.30
C PRO A 152 -9.12 -5.45 -14.25
N ALA A 153 -8.77 -4.99 -13.04
CA ALA A 153 -7.90 -3.83 -12.83
C ALA A 153 -6.54 -3.92 -13.54
N TYR A 154 -5.85 -5.07 -13.48
CA TYR A 154 -4.57 -5.23 -14.16
C TYR A 154 -4.71 -5.07 -15.68
N GLY A 155 -5.72 -5.69 -16.29
CA GLY A 155 -6.00 -5.55 -17.72
C GLY A 155 -6.32 -4.10 -18.12
N TYR A 156 -7.10 -3.43 -17.28
CA TYR A 156 -7.52 -2.05 -17.49
C TYR A 156 -6.34 -1.07 -17.45
N TYR A 157 -5.49 -1.16 -16.42
CA TYR A 157 -4.40 -0.21 -16.21
C TYR A 157 -3.18 -0.47 -17.11
N LEU A 158 -2.90 -1.73 -17.46
CA LEU A 158 -1.79 -2.06 -18.37
C LEU A 158 -1.94 -1.45 -19.77
N LYS A 159 -3.18 -1.11 -20.18
CA LYS A 159 -3.48 -0.45 -21.46
C LYS A 159 -3.21 1.06 -21.44
N GLN A 160 -2.99 1.65 -20.27
CA GLN A 160 -2.90 3.11 -20.08
C GLN A 160 -1.53 3.49 -19.50
N PRO A 161 -0.59 3.99 -20.33
CA PRO A 161 0.78 4.28 -19.90
C PRO A 161 0.86 5.20 -18.68
N GLU A 162 0.03 6.24 -18.62
CA GLU A 162 0.00 7.20 -17.50
C GLU A 162 -0.45 6.54 -16.18
N MET A 163 -1.44 5.64 -16.25
CA MET A 163 -1.93 4.94 -15.06
C MET A 163 -0.93 3.88 -14.59
N ASN A 164 -0.24 3.24 -15.53
CA ASN A 164 0.85 2.33 -15.22
C ASN A 164 2.04 3.06 -14.56
N ASP A 165 2.43 4.24 -15.06
CA ASP A 165 3.47 5.07 -14.43
C ASP A 165 3.05 5.49 -13.01
N LEU A 166 1.80 5.93 -12.83
CA LEU A 166 1.28 6.25 -11.50
C LEU A 166 1.32 5.05 -10.55
N MET A 167 0.93 3.86 -11.02
CA MET A 167 1.00 2.63 -10.24
C MET A 167 2.45 2.31 -9.83
N VAL A 168 3.41 2.41 -10.76
CA VAL A 168 4.83 2.20 -10.47
C VAL A 168 5.31 3.18 -9.40
N ARG A 169 5.05 4.49 -9.55
CA ARG A 169 5.46 5.50 -8.56
C ARG A 169 4.81 5.30 -7.20
N ALA A 170 3.52 4.95 -7.17
CA ALA A 170 2.79 4.63 -5.95
C ALA A 170 3.44 3.43 -5.22
N MET A 171 3.72 2.36 -5.96
CA MET A 171 4.33 1.15 -5.40
C MET A 171 5.76 1.38 -4.94
N SER A 172 6.57 2.15 -5.67
CA SER A 172 7.93 2.54 -5.25
C SER A 172 7.90 3.39 -3.99
N GLY A 173 6.99 4.37 -3.92
CA GLY A 173 6.84 5.27 -2.77
C GLY A 173 6.56 4.55 -1.45
N VAL A 174 5.78 3.46 -1.48
CA VAL A 174 5.49 2.65 -0.29
C VAL A 174 6.49 1.51 -0.06
N SER A 175 6.98 0.88 -1.14
CA SER A 175 7.80 -0.33 -1.01
C SER A 175 9.24 -0.01 -0.64
N VAL A 176 9.84 1.07 -1.16
CA VAL A 176 11.24 1.38 -0.88
C VAL A 176 11.48 1.70 0.59
N PRO A 177 10.68 2.54 1.28
CA PRO A 177 10.83 2.77 2.72
C PRO A 177 10.68 1.48 3.55
N PHE A 178 9.68 0.66 3.22
CA PHE A 178 9.48 -0.64 3.87
C PHE A 178 10.69 -1.57 3.69
N MET A 179 11.17 -1.72 2.45
CA MET A 179 12.31 -2.57 2.15
C MET A 179 13.59 -2.11 2.86
N ARG A 180 13.82 -0.80 3.01
CA ARG A 180 14.95 -0.28 3.81
C ARG A 180 14.86 -0.72 5.27
N ALA A 181 13.70 -0.51 5.90
CA ALA A 181 13.49 -0.91 7.30
C ALA A 181 13.62 -2.43 7.49
N MET A 182 13.05 -3.21 6.57
CA MET A 182 13.15 -4.67 6.58
C MET A 182 14.61 -5.12 6.47
N LEU A 183 15.36 -4.60 5.50
CA LEU A 183 16.77 -4.97 5.29
C LEU A 183 17.72 -4.52 6.40
N GLU A 184 17.29 -3.61 7.29
CA GLU A 184 18.03 -3.23 8.49
C GLU A 184 17.72 -4.14 9.68
N GLY A 185 16.48 -4.61 9.81
CA GLY A 185 16.00 -5.36 10.99
C GLY A 185 15.87 -6.87 10.80
N TYR A 186 15.83 -7.38 9.56
CA TYR A 186 15.58 -8.79 9.25
C TYR A 186 16.86 -9.51 8.79
N ASP A 187 17.14 -10.67 9.39
CA ASP A 187 18.36 -11.45 9.18
C ASP A 187 18.15 -12.70 8.31
N GLY A 188 16.94 -12.96 7.84
CA GLY A 188 16.60 -14.22 7.17
C GLY A 188 17.30 -14.48 5.83
N PHE A 189 17.98 -13.48 5.25
CA PHE A 189 18.80 -13.62 4.04
C PHE A 189 20.22 -14.14 4.31
N GLN A 190 20.64 -14.27 5.57
CA GLN A 190 21.95 -14.84 5.89
C GLN A 190 22.06 -16.30 5.39
N GLY A 191 23.16 -16.61 4.71
CA GLY A 191 23.42 -17.96 4.17
C GLY A 191 22.66 -18.30 2.89
N VAL A 192 21.84 -17.40 2.34
CA VAL A 192 21.20 -17.56 1.03
C VAL A 192 22.23 -17.27 -0.07
N GLU A 193 22.41 -18.19 -1.02
CA GLU A 193 23.23 -17.97 -2.21
C GLU A 193 22.39 -17.71 -3.47
N LYS A 194 21.21 -18.34 -3.56
CA LYS A 194 20.24 -18.18 -4.63
C LYS A 194 18.87 -17.74 -4.11
N LEU A 195 18.43 -16.56 -4.52
CA LEU A 195 17.16 -15.96 -4.11
C LEU A 195 16.20 -15.83 -5.30
N VAL A 196 14.96 -16.29 -5.13
CA VAL A 196 13.89 -16.12 -6.13
C VAL A 196 12.86 -15.13 -5.60
N ASP A 197 12.63 -14.04 -6.29
CA ASP A 197 11.56 -13.06 -6.01
C ASP A 197 10.34 -13.39 -6.88
N VAL A 198 9.28 -13.92 -6.28
CA VAL A 198 8.04 -14.34 -6.98
C VAL A 198 7.02 -13.21 -6.91
N GLY A 199 6.48 -12.82 -8.08
CA GLY A 199 5.71 -11.59 -8.21
C GLY A 199 6.61 -10.35 -8.13
N GLY A 200 7.88 -10.49 -8.52
CA GLY A 200 8.90 -9.46 -8.33
C GLY A 200 8.76 -8.26 -9.27
N SER A 201 7.83 -8.29 -10.24
CA SER A 201 7.55 -7.19 -11.16
C SER A 201 8.82 -6.67 -11.87
N GLY A 202 9.15 -5.39 -11.73
CA GLY A 202 10.40 -4.80 -12.25
C GLY A 202 11.68 -5.31 -11.58
N GLY A 203 11.60 -6.05 -10.47
CA GLY A 203 12.74 -6.59 -9.73
C GLY A 203 13.35 -5.61 -8.71
N ASP A 204 12.64 -4.54 -8.34
CA ASP A 204 13.14 -3.52 -7.41
C ASP A 204 13.45 -4.07 -6.01
N CYS A 205 12.57 -4.92 -5.47
CA CYS A 205 12.78 -5.55 -4.16
C CYS A 205 14.01 -6.45 -4.21
N LEU A 206 14.09 -7.36 -5.18
CA LEU A 206 15.25 -8.21 -5.40
C LEU A 206 16.55 -7.40 -5.53
N ARG A 207 16.55 -6.32 -6.33
CA ARG A 207 17.71 -5.43 -6.47
C ARG A 207 18.18 -4.88 -5.12
N MET A 208 17.25 -4.38 -4.30
CA MET A 208 17.58 -3.84 -2.97
C MET A 208 18.16 -4.93 -2.04
N ILE A 209 17.58 -6.13 -2.07
CA ILE A 209 18.07 -7.27 -1.27
C ILE A 209 19.50 -7.65 -1.68
N LEU A 210 19.77 -7.80 -2.97
CA LEU A 210 21.11 -8.16 -3.48
C LEU A 210 22.16 -7.08 -3.17
N GLN A 211 21.79 -5.79 -3.22
CA GLN A 211 22.68 -4.70 -2.86
C GLN A 211 23.07 -4.73 -1.37
N LYS A 212 22.14 -5.10 -0.48
CA LYS A 212 22.40 -5.22 0.96
C LYS A 212 23.15 -6.50 1.30
N HIS A 213 22.87 -7.59 0.58
CA HIS A 213 23.40 -8.93 0.84
C HIS A 213 24.23 -9.44 -0.35
N PRO A 214 25.46 -8.94 -0.55
CA PRO A 214 26.31 -9.32 -1.68
C PRO A 214 26.77 -10.80 -1.63
N THR A 215 26.45 -11.53 -0.56
CA THR A 215 26.64 -12.98 -0.46
C THR A 215 25.68 -13.77 -1.34
N ILE A 216 24.53 -13.19 -1.72
CA ILE A 216 23.59 -13.79 -2.66
C ILE A 216 24.17 -13.63 -4.07
N LYS A 217 24.57 -14.74 -4.68
CA LYS A 217 25.28 -14.77 -5.97
C LYS A 217 24.34 -14.82 -7.17
N GLU A 218 23.13 -15.36 -6.98
CA GLU A 218 22.14 -15.53 -8.04
C GLU A 218 20.77 -15.02 -7.60
N GLY A 219 20.28 -13.97 -8.24
CA GLY A 219 18.90 -13.50 -8.11
C GLY A 219 18.05 -13.96 -9.29
N ILE A 220 16.84 -14.46 -9.03
CA ILE A 220 15.83 -14.72 -10.05
C ILE A 220 14.63 -13.83 -9.78
N ASN A 221 14.33 -12.90 -10.69
CA ASN A 221 13.06 -12.18 -10.67
C ASN A 221 12.04 -12.98 -11.49
N PHE A 222 10.99 -13.48 -10.84
CA PHE A 222 9.96 -14.34 -11.43
C PHE A 222 8.60 -13.67 -11.41
N ASP A 223 8.02 -13.48 -12.60
CA ASP A 223 6.68 -12.90 -12.78
C ASP A 223 6.05 -13.43 -14.08
N LEU A 224 4.87 -12.93 -14.47
CA LEU A 224 4.26 -13.24 -15.75
C LEU A 224 5.18 -12.85 -16.91
N PRO A 225 5.21 -13.62 -18.03
CA PRO A 225 6.10 -13.36 -19.16
C PRO A 225 6.07 -11.92 -19.68
N GLU A 226 4.88 -11.33 -19.80
CA GLU A 226 4.67 -9.96 -20.28
C GLU A 226 5.15 -8.88 -19.29
N VAL A 227 5.24 -9.20 -18.00
CA VAL A 227 5.74 -8.30 -16.96
C VAL A 227 7.27 -8.30 -16.98
N VAL A 228 7.89 -9.47 -16.89
CA VAL A 228 9.36 -9.57 -16.88
C VAL A 228 9.99 -9.15 -18.22
N ALA A 229 9.27 -9.25 -19.34
CA ALA A 229 9.74 -8.77 -20.64
C ALA A 229 9.96 -7.24 -20.67
N LYS A 230 9.33 -6.50 -19.76
CA LYS A 230 9.47 -5.04 -19.60
C LYS A 230 10.39 -4.65 -18.45
N ALA A 231 10.90 -5.63 -17.69
CA ALA A 231 11.74 -5.35 -16.53
C ALA A 231 13.11 -4.75 -16.96
N PRO A 232 13.63 -3.77 -16.21
CA PRO A 232 14.95 -3.22 -16.46
C PRO A 232 16.03 -4.27 -16.24
N GLN A 233 17.14 -4.17 -16.97
CA GLN A 233 18.30 -5.03 -16.71
C GLN A 233 18.90 -4.72 -15.34
N ILE A 234 18.96 -5.73 -14.47
CA ILE A 234 19.55 -5.63 -13.13
C ILE A 234 20.79 -6.55 -13.07
N PRO A 235 21.97 -6.05 -12.66
CA PRO A 235 23.15 -6.90 -12.51
C PRO A 235 22.89 -8.09 -11.57
N CYS A 236 23.38 -9.27 -11.95
CA CYS A 236 23.25 -10.53 -11.20
C CYS A 236 21.80 -11.03 -11.01
N VAL A 237 20.83 -10.47 -11.75
CA VAL A 237 19.44 -10.92 -11.77
C VAL A 237 19.11 -11.55 -13.12
N THR A 238 18.49 -12.72 -13.08
CA THR A 238 17.85 -13.35 -14.24
C THR A 238 16.35 -13.14 -14.17
N HIS A 239 15.77 -12.57 -15.21
CA HIS A 239 14.32 -12.42 -15.35
C HIS A 239 13.71 -13.69 -15.96
N VAL A 240 12.78 -14.32 -15.25
CA VAL A 240 12.15 -15.57 -15.67
C VAL A 240 10.64 -15.39 -15.73
N GLY A 241 10.08 -15.56 -16.92
CA GLY A 241 8.64 -15.51 -17.14
C GLY A 241 7.98 -16.84 -16.82
N GLY A 242 6.87 -16.84 -16.09
CA GLY A 242 6.12 -18.06 -15.83
C GLY A 242 4.83 -17.83 -15.06
N ASP A 243 4.33 -18.91 -14.47
CA ASP A 243 3.08 -18.95 -13.72
C ASP A 243 3.33 -19.68 -12.39
N MET A 244 3.20 -18.97 -11.28
CA MET A 244 3.45 -19.50 -9.93
C MET A 244 2.49 -20.63 -9.54
N PHE A 245 1.31 -20.73 -10.20
CA PHE A 245 0.41 -21.87 -10.03
C PHE A 245 0.91 -23.14 -10.74
N LYS A 246 1.90 -23.03 -11.64
CA LYS A 246 2.46 -24.19 -12.35
C LYS A 246 3.80 -24.60 -11.77
N SER A 247 4.74 -23.66 -11.70
CA SER A 247 6.09 -23.93 -11.22
C SER A 247 6.80 -22.64 -10.85
N ILE A 248 7.59 -22.69 -9.78
CA ILE A 248 8.48 -21.60 -9.35
C ILE A 248 9.94 -22.08 -9.55
N PRO A 249 10.85 -21.22 -10.03
CA PRO A 249 12.28 -21.56 -10.12
C PRO A 249 12.86 -22.00 -8.77
N GLN A 250 13.80 -22.94 -8.79
CA GLN A 250 14.46 -23.40 -7.58
C GLN A 250 15.39 -22.31 -6.99
N GLY A 251 15.46 -22.23 -5.67
CA GLY A 251 16.38 -21.35 -4.94
C GLY A 251 16.49 -21.75 -3.46
N ASP A 252 17.48 -21.20 -2.76
CA ASP A 252 17.68 -21.48 -1.33
C ASP A 252 16.61 -20.78 -0.48
N ALA A 253 16.17 -19.61 -0.95
CA ALA A 253 15.05 -18.87 -0.42
C ALA A 253 14.16 -18.33 -1.54
N ILE A 254 12.88 -18.18 -1.23
CA ILE A 254 11.89 -17.51 -2.07
C ILE A 254 11.42 -16.27 -1.30
N PHE A 255 11.38 -15.14 -1.96
CA PHE A 255 10.81 -13.89 -1.47
C PHE A 255 9.52 -13.59 -2.22
N MET A 256 8.52 -13.06 -1.50
CA MET A 256 7.29 -12.52 -2.06
C MET A 256 6.92 -11.27 -1.28
N LYS A 257 6.46 -10.23 -1.97
CA LYS A 257 5.88 -9.05 -1.30
C LYS A 257 4.54 -8.73 -1.91
N TRP A 258 3.52 -8.69 -1.06
CA TRP A 258 2.16 -8.29 -1.43
C TRP A 258 1.55 -9.16 -2.53
N VAL A 259 1.79 -10.46 -2.47
CA VAL A 259 1.31 -11.44 -3.46
C VAL A 259 0.09 -12.17 -2.92
N LEU A 260 0.20 -12.73 -1.71
CA LEU A 260 -0.80 -13.62 -1.11
C LEU A 260 -2.12 -12.91 -0.79
N THR A 261 -2.10 -11.59 -0.65
CA THR A 261 -3.29 -10.78 -0.33
C THR A 261 -4.41 -10.88 -1.39
N THR A 262 -4.06 -11.11 -2.65
CA THR A 262 -5.02 -11.08 -3.78
C THR A 262 -5.67 -12.43 -4.08
N TRP A 263 -5.28 -13.48 -3.36
CA TRP A 263 -5.67 -14.87 -3.62
C TRP A 263 -6.56 -15.45 -2.53
N THR A 264 -7.39 -16.45 -2.88
CA THR A 264 -8.16 -17.21 -1.90
C THR A 264 -7.24 -18.09 -1.05
N ASP A 265 -7.76 -18.70 0.02
CA ASP A 265 -6.96 -19.58 0.88
C ASP A 265 -6.46 -20.81 0.13
N GLU A 266 -7.27 -21.39 -0.75
CA GLU A 266 -6.90 -22.53 -1.58
C GLU A 266 -5.79 -22.19 -2.58
N GLU A 267 -5.85 -20.99 -3.17
CA GLU A 267 -4.84 -20.51 -4.10
C GLU A 267 -3.54 -20.13 -3.40
N CYS A 268 -3.61 -19.45 -2.25
CA CYS A 268 -2.46 -19.20 -1.39
C CYS A 268 -1.77 -20.51 -1.00
N LYS A 269 -2.55 -21.51 -0.57
CA LYS A 269 -2.03 -22.85 -0.26
C LYS A 269 -1.32 -23.46 -1.47
N HIS A 270 -1.91 -23.38 -2.66
CA HIS A 270 -1.30 -23.90 -3.88
C HIS A 270 0.00 -23.17 -4.26
N ILE A 271 0.03 -21.84 -4.16
CA ILE A 271 1.24 -21.03 -4.38
C ILE A 271 2.32 -21.44 -3.36
N MET A 272 1.98 -21.52 -2.08
CA MET A 272 2.92 -21.92 -1.03
C MET A 272 3.43 -23.35 -1.22
N GLN A 273 2.60 -24.28 -1.72
CA GLN A 273 3.04 -25.63 -2.09
C GLN A 273 4.02 -25.63 -3.27
N SER A 274 3.81 -24.77 -4.27
CA SER A 274 4.78 -24.55 -5.35
C SER A 274 6.10 -24.02 -4.81
N CYS A 275 6.07 -23.07 -3.86
CA CYS A 275 7.27 -22.59 -3.17
C CYS A 275 7.97 -23.72 -2.42
N HIS A 276 7.24 -24.49 -1.62
CA HIS A 276 7.78 -25.62 -0.86
C HIS A 276 8.48 -26.66 -1.77
N LYS A 277 7.95 -26.92 -2.98
CA LYS A 277 8.57 -27.82 -3.96
C LYS A 277 9.86 -27.24 -4.56
N ALA A 278 9.93 -25.93 -4.74
CA ALA A 278 11.08 -25.23 -5.31
C ALA A 278 12.23 -25.02 -4.30
N LEU A 279 11.95 -25.13 -2.99
CA LEU A 279 12.93 -24.99 -1.92
C LEU A 279 13.65 -26.32 -1.59
N PRO A 280 14.96 -26.29 -1.29
CA PRO A 280 15.67 -27.42 -0.71
C PRO A 280 15.27 -27.65 0.75
N GLU A 281 15.74 -28.74 1.36
CA GLU A 281 15.61 -28.97 2.80
C GLU A 281 16.25 -27.83 3.59
N GLY A 282 15.55 -27.29 4.59
CA GLY A 282 15.99 -26.12 5.35
C GLY A 282 15.83 -24.77 4.63
N GLY A 283 15.39 -24.78 3.36
CA GLY A 283 15.04 -23.58 2.61
C GLY A 283 13.83 -22.85 3.20
N LYS A 284 13.62 -21.60 2.78
CA LYS A 284 12.58 -20.75 3.36
C LYS A 284 11.81 -19.93 2.34
N LEU A 285 10.54 -19.71 2.62
CA LEU A 285 9.71 -18.71 1.99
C LEU A 285 9.62 -17.48 2.91
N ILE A 286 9.87 -16.31 2.36
CA ILE A 286 9.85 -15.01 3.05
C ILE A 286 8.76 -14.17 2.38
N ALA A 287 7.62 -14.01 3.03
CA ALA A 287 6.51 -13.21 2.51
C ALA A 287 6.36 -11.90 3.29
N CYS A 288 6.22 -10.78 2.59
CA CYS A 288 5.91 -9.48 3.19
C CYS A 288 4.46 -9.11 2.87
N GLU A 289 3.58 -9.24 3.86
CA GLU A 289 2.13 -9.08 3.67
C GLU A 289 1.54 -8.13 4.73
N PRO A 290 0.42 -7.45 4.43
CA PRO A 290 -0.43 -6.85 5.44
C PRO A 290 -0.99 -7.96 6.35
N VAL A 291 -0.76 -7.85 7.66
CA VAL A 291 -1.25 -8.85 8.64
C VAL A 291 -2.23 -8.22 9.61
N LEU A 292 -3.48 -8.69 9.52
CA LEU A 292 -4.57 -8.28 10.39
C LEU A 292 -4.26 -8.63 11.84
N PRO A 293 -4.62 -7.76 12.80
CA PRO A 293 -4.62 -8.15 14.20
C PRO A 293 -5.68 -9.24 14.43
N GLU A 294 -5.44 -10.11 15.40
CA GLU A 294 -6.41 -11.14 15.79
C GLU A 294 -7.73 -10.54 16.32
N HIS A 295 -7.63 -9.37 16.94
CA HIS A 295 -8.77 -8.59 17.42
C HIS A 295 -8.75 -7.19 16.81
N SER A 296 -9.89 -6.76 16.28
CA SER A 296 -10.04 -5.40 15.77
C SER A 296 -10.19 -4.40 16.91
N ASP A 297 -9.50 -3.27 16.80
CA ASP A 297 -9.65 -2.10 17.64
C ASP A 297 -9.82 -0.83 16.80
N GLU A 298 -9.91 0.33 17.45
CA GLU A 298 -10.10 1.62 16.79
C GLU A 298 -8.77 2.29 16.37
N SER A 299 -7.63 1.60 16.49
CA SER A 299 -6.32 2.19 16.19
C SER A 299 -6.16 2.49 14.69
N HIS A 300 -5.31 3.46 14.36
CA HIS A 300 -4.96 3.78 12.97
C HIS A 300 -4.42 2.57 12.21
N ARG A 301 -3.63 1.71 12.88
CA ARG A 301 -3.10 0.49 12.28
C ARG A 301 -4.22 -0.46 11.87
N THR A 302 -5.15 -0.75 12.78
CA THR A 302 -6.27 -1.65 12.49
C THR A 302 -7.15 -1.09 11.38
N ARG A 303 -7.52 0.20 11.45
CA ARG A 303 -8.33 0.85 10.41
C ARG A 303 -7.66 0.77 9.04
N ALA A 304 -6.37 1.12 8.94
CA ALA A 304 -5.63 1.07 7.68
C ALA A 304 -5.57 -0.34 7.07
N LEU A 305 -5.37 -1.37 7.90
CA LEU A 305 -5.34 -2.76 7.42
C LEU A 305 -6.70 -3.29 6.97
N LEU A 306 -7.78 -2.91 7.67
CA LEU A 306 -9.15 -3.26 7.28
C LEU A 306 -9.61 -2.49 6.04
N GLU A 307 -9.28 -1.21 5.94
CA GLU A 307 -9.52 -0.41 4.72
C GLU A 307 -8.79 -0.99 3.52
N GLY A 308 -7.54 -1.45 3.71
CA GLY A 308 -6.77 -2.16 2.69
C GLY A 308 -7.41 -3.48 2.25
N ASP A 309 -7.99 -4.24 3.17
CA ASP A 309 -8.71 -5.49 2.86
C ASP A 309 -9.93 -5.22 1.98
N ILE A 310 -10.73 -4.21 2.35
CA ILE A 310 -11.88 -3.77 1.54
C ILE A 310 -11.43 -3.22 0.18
N PHE A 311 -10.29 -2.52 0.11
CA PHE A 311 -9.70 -2.09 -1.15
C PHE A 311 -9.38 -3.30 -2.05
N VAL A 312 -8.73 -4.36 -1.53
CA VAL A 312 -8.44 -5.59 -2.29
C VAL A 312 -9.72 -6.25 -2.80
N MET A 313 -10.74 -6.37 -1.93
CA MET A 313 -12.06 -6.88 -2.29
C MET A 313 -12.71 -6.09 -3.44
N THR A 314 -12.49 -4.76 -3.47
CA THR A 314 -13.08 -3.85 -4.45
C THR A 314 -12.37 -3.90 -5.81
N ILE A 315 -11.03 -3.88 -5.80
CA ILE A 315 -10.23 -3.65 -7.01
C ILE A 315 -9.67 -4.91 -7.66
N TYR A 316 -9.20 -5.86 -6.85
CA TYR A 316 -8.43 -6.99 -7.37
C TYR A 316 -9.24 -8.26 -7.36
N ARG A 317 -9.87 -8.58 -6.23
CA ARG A 317 -10.58 -9.84 -6.11
C ARG A 317 -11.54 -9.86 -4.94
N ALA A 318 -12.82 -10.09 -5.21
CA ALA A 318 -13.87 -10.13 -4.20
C ALA A 318 -13.63 -11.16 -3.08
N LYS A 319 -12.90 -12.25 -3.36
CA LYS A 319 -12.52 -13.28 -2.37
C LYS A 319 -11.06 -13.25 -1.94
N GLY A 320 -10.27 -12.32 -2.48
CA GLY A 320 -8.93 -12.03 -1.94
C GLY A 320 -9.09 -11.35 -0.58
N LYS A 321 -8.16 -11.60 0.34
CA LYS A 321 -8.24 -11.05 1.69
C LYS A 321 -6.89 -10.94 2.37
N HIS A 322 -6.80 -9.95 3.26
CA HIS A 322 -5.79 -9.87 4.30
C HIS A 322 -6.04 -10.98 5.33
N ARG A 323 -4.98 -11.41 6.01
CA ARG A 323 -5.04 -12.55 6.94
C ARG A 323 -4.40 -12.21 8.27
N THR A 324 -4.83 -12.90 9.33
CA THR A 324 -4.13 -12.87 10.62
C THR A 324 -2.91 -13.78 10.59
N GLU A 325 -2.01 -13.64 11.57
CA GLU A 325 -0.86 -14.54 11.71
C GLU A 325 -1.28 -16.00 11.88
N GLU A 326 -2.38 -16.27 12.59
CA GLU A 326 -2.87 -17.64 12.79
C GLU A 326 -3.36 -18.24 11.47
N GLN A 327 -4.03 -17.46 10.63
CA GLN A 327 -4.43 -17.91 9.30
C GLN A 327 -3.21 -18.21 8.42
N PHE A 328 -2.15 -17.38 8.46
CA PHE A 328 -0.89 -17.66 7.77
C PHE A 328 -0.18 -18.90 8.33
N ARG A 329 -0.18 -19.10 9.65
CA ARG A 329 0.38 -20.29 10.31
C ARG A 329 -0.34 -21.56 9.86
N GLN A 330 -1.67 -21.54 9.75
CA GLN A 330 -2.43 -22.69 9.25
C GLN A 330 -2.12 -22.95 7.76
N LEU A 331 -2.06 -21.92 6.93
CA LEU A 331 -1.66 -22.05 5.52
C LEU A 331 -0.25 -22.64 5.37
N ALA A 332 0.68 -22.27 6.26
CA ALA A 332 2.04 -22.82 6.29
C ALA A 332 2.02 -24.34 6.50
N ILE A 333 1.32 -24.81 7.54
CA ILE A 333 1.18 -26.24 7.86
C ILE A 333 0.56 -26.98 6.68
N ASP A 334 -0.52 -26.44 6.13
CA ASP A 334 -1.25 -26.99 4.98
C ASP A 334 -0.41 -27.07 3.70
N ALA A 335 0.57 -26.17 3.55
CA ALA A 335 1.49 -26.13 2.42
C ALA A 335 2.77 -26.95 2.64
N GLY A 336 2.95 -27.53 3.83
CA GLY A 336 4.10 -28.38 4.16
C GLY A 336 5.25 -27.67 4.86
N PHE A 337 5.09 -26.42 5.30
CA PHE A 337 6.09 -25.72 6.10
C PHE A 337 5.87 -25.99 7.59
N PRO A 338 6.72 -26.79 8.26
CA PRO A 338 6.54 -27.14 9.68
C PRO A 338 6.85 -25.99 10.64
N ARG A 339 7.53 -24.92 10.18
CA ARG A 339 7.97 -23.80 11.01
C ARG A 339 7.53 -22.47 10.43
N PHE A 340 7.06 -21.59 11.30
CA PHE A 340 6.55 -20.27 10.97
C PHE A 340 7.04 -19.23 11.99
N ARG A 341 7.46 -18.06 11.50
CA ARG A 341 7.85 -16.92 12.33
C ARG A 341 7.39 -15.60 11.68
N ALA A 342 6.83 -14.71 12.47
CA ALA A 342 6.48 -13.35 12.06
C ALA A 342 7.48 -12.34 12.66
N PHE A 343 7.81 -11.31 11.88
CA PHE A 343 8.68 -10.20 12.28
C PHE A 343 8.01 -8.87 11.93
N HIS A 344 7.80 -8.04 12.94
CA HIS A 344 7.18 -6.73 12.80
C HIS A 344 8.24 -5.65 12.65
N VAL A 345 8.65 -5.41 11.41
CA VAL A 345 9.61 -4.35 11.04
C VAL A 345 8.93 -3.03 10.65
N ASP A 346 7.63 -3.08 10.36
CA ASP A 346 6.80 -1.96 9.93
C ASP A 346 5.40 -2.09 10.56
N HIS A 347 4.64 -0.99 10.56
CA HIS A 347 3.28 -0.99 11.12
C HIS A 347 2.24 -1.62 10.19
N PHE A 348 2.45 -1.58 8.87
CA PHE A 348 1.49 -2.10 7.89
C PHE A 348 1.89 -3.50 7.42
N TYR A 349 3.15 -3.69 7.02
CA TYR A 349 3.65 -4.98 6.55
C TYR A 349 4.34 -5.77 7.67
N THR A 350 4.10 -7.07 7.68
CA THR A 350 4.84 -8.03 8.51
C THR A 350 5.68 -8.92 7.59
N VAL A 351 6.91 -9.24 8.01
CA VAL A 351 7.73 -10.26 7.34
C VAL A 351 7.39 -11.62 7.96
N LEU A 352 6.92 -12.53 7.12
CA LEU A 352 6.48 -13.88 7.46
C LEU A 352 7.50 -14.86 6.89
N GLU A 353 8.19 -15.58 7.75
CA GLU A 353 9.14 -16.63 7.37
C GLU A 353 8.49 -18.01 7.57
N PHE A 354 8.45 -18.79 6.50
CA PHE A 354 7.99 -20.17 6.48
C PHE A 354 9.17 -21.07 6.13
N GLN A 355 9.62 -21.90 7.07
CA GLN A 355 10.78 -22.76 6.89
C GLN A 355 10.36 -24.19 6.59
N LYS A 356 10.98 -24.76 5.56
CA LYS A 356 10.83 -26.16 5.15
C LYS A 356 11.55 -27.10 6.11
#